data_AF-A0A969FRL9-F1
#
_entry.id   AF-A0A969FRL9-F1
#
_cell.length_a   1.000
_cell.length_b   1.000
_cell.length_c   1.000
_cell.angle_alpha   90.00
_cell.angle_beta   90.00
_cell.angle_gamma   90.00
#
_symmetry.space_group_name_H-M   'P 1'
#
loop_
_entity.id
_entity.type
_entity.pdbx_description
1 polymer ?
#
loop_
_entity_poly.entity_id
_entity_poly.type
_entity_poly.pdbx_seq_one_letter_code
_entity_poly.pdbx_strand_id
1 'polypeptide(L)'
;MIAGLRPGCTYRFVGQTSRFTYLSELSNQVVLTLSDHMDGDGDGMWDDWEQCYGIQDPEADDDWDGLPNLQEFELGTWVGDDQGSDPLDPDTDDDGFSDGLETFCGSDPLDPTSFCTDDDERPAFELRLPRLAVDPERLTFRTYAADPGPAGQFIAVTNEGGGTLQPAATTDVPWLVLTPSSDGITVGIDKRGLGRGHYQGTVVVTGESGWPVQGNRQPVEVHLWVYDGSKLQDEATPTTTPTPDGDTTPTATLSPDPERTPTTTPTPDPATTPTATLPPGGGDLMVYLPLIRRE
;
A
#
# COMPACT_ATOMS: atom_id res chain seq x y z
N MET A 1 -11.62 -8.29 28.40
CA MET A 1 -12.65 -9.18 27.81
C MET A 1 -12.91 -8.63 26.42
N ILE A 2 -12.66 -9.44 25.39
CA ILE A 2 -13.00 -9.09 24.01
C ILE A 2 -14.47 -9.45 23.84
N ALA A 3 -15.28 -8.53 23.30
CA ALA A 3 -16.72 -8.72 23.12
C ALA A 3 -17.18 -7.91 21.90
N GLY A 4 -18.31 -8.33 21.30
CA GLY A 4 -18.88 -7.65 20.11
C GLY A 4 -18.24 -8.06 18.78
N LEU A 5 -17.53 -9.18 18.74
CA LEU A 5 -17.08 -9.79 17.50
C LEU A 5 -18.31 -10.36 16.75
N ARG A 6 -18.28 -10.26 15.43
CA ARG A 6 -19.33 -10.73 14.52
C ARG A 6 -18.81 -11.94 13.73
N PRO A 7 -19.65 -12.96 13.48
CA PRO A 7 -19.38 -13.92 12.42
C PRO A 7 -19.14 -13.20 11.09
N GLY A 8 -18.30 -13.77 10.22
CA GLY A 8 -17.99 -13.22 8.90
C GLY A 8 -17.00 -12.06 8.92
N CYS A 9 -16.24 -11.93 10.01
CA CYS A 9 -15.20 -10.93 10.12
C CYS A 9 -13.91 -11.59 10.58
N THR A 10 -12.84 -11.31 9.86
CA THR A 10 -11.48 -11.65 10.28
C THR A 10 -10.96 -10.56 11.21
N TYR A 11 -10.56 -10.95 12.42
CA TYR A 11 -10.02 -10.04 13.42
C TYR A 11 -8.52 -10.23 13.57
N ARG A 12 -7.78 -9.14 13.37
CA ARG A 12 -6.33 -9.08 13.55
C ARG A 12 -6.00 -8.51 14.93
N PHE A 13 -5.39 -9.32 15.79
CA PHE A 13 -4.98 -8.92 17.13
C PHE A 13 -3.46 -8.79 17.22
N VAL A 14 -2.99 -7.67 17.76
CA VAL A 14 -1.60 -7.47 18.15
C VAL A 14 -1.52 -7.07 19.62
N GLY A 15 -0.55 -7.66 20.33
CA GLY A 15 -0.24 -7.30 21.70
C GLY A 15 0.84 -6.23 21.73
N GLN A 16 0.69 -5.25 22.63
CA GLN A 16 1.76 -4.31 22.96
C GLN A 16 1.87 -4.17 24.46
N THR A 17 3.09 -4.19 24.98
CA THR A 17 3.33 -3.94 26.40
C THR A 17 3.84 -2.52 26.59
N SER A 18 3.44 -1.87 27.68
CA SER A 18 3.93 -0.55 28.04
C SER A 18 4.63 -0.58 29.39
N ARG A 19 5.76 0.11 29.51
CA ARG A 19 6.39 0.43 30.80
C ARG A 19 6.72 1.92 30.84
N PHE A 20 6.01 2.66 31.70
CA PHE A 20 6.05 4.13 31.71
C PHE A 20 5.70 4.72 30.34
N THR A 21 6.57 5.56 29.76
CA THR A 21 6.37 6.17 28.43
C THR A 21 6.89 5.29 27.28
N TYR A 22 7.48 4.13 27.57
CA TYR A 22 7.97 3.21 26.54
C TYR A 22 6.91 2.18 26.19
N LEU A 23 6.63 2.07 24.89
CA LEU A 23 5.87 0.99 24.28
C LEU A 23 6.85 -0.04 23.69
N SER A 24 6.54 -1.33 23.82
CA SER A 24 7.27 -2.39 23.11
C SER A 24 6.96 -2.37 21.62
N GLU A 25 7.73 -3.12 20.85
CA GLU A 25 7.28 -3.54 19.51
C GLU A 25 5.96 -4.31 19.60
N LEU A 26 5.19 -4.29 18.52
CA LEU A 26 3.97 -5.08 18.40
C LEU A 26 4.35 -6.57 18.36
N SER A 27 3.52 -7.42 18.96
CA SER A 27 3.66 -8.86 18.78
C SER A 27 3.37 -9.25 17.33
N ASN A 28 3.72 -10.50 16.98
CA ASN A 28 3.13 -11.17 15.83
C ASN A 28 1.60 -11.13 15.93
N GLN A 29 0.95 -11.12 14.78
CA GLN A 29 -0.48 -11.04 14.68
C GLN A 29 -1.14 -12.38 15.04
N VAL A 30 -2.26 -12.32 15.76
CA VAL A 30 -3.20 -13.44 15.88
C VAL A 30 -4.41 -13.10 15.01
N VAL A 31 -4.73 -13.99 14.07
CA VAL A 31 -5.91 -13.90 13.22
C VAL A 31 -7.01 -14.75 13.86
N LEU A 32 -8.23 -14.20 13.97
CA LEU A 32 -9.41 -14.96 14.37
C LEU A 32 -10.52 -14.71 13.35
N THR A 33 -10.89 -15.76 12.63
CA THR A 33 -12.10 -15.77 11.81
C THR A 33 -13.21 -16.39 12.64
N LEU A 34 -14.33 -15.69 12.78
CA LEU A 34 -15.53 -16.24 13.39
C LEU A 34 -16.49 -16.61 12.29
N SER A 35 -16.96 -17.85 12.29
CA SER A 35 -18.05 -18.25 11.40
C SER A 35 -19.17 -18.97 12.15
N ASP A 36 -20.41 -18.76 11.71
CA ASP A 36 -21.61 -19.46 12.18
C ASP A 36 -22.15 -20.49 11.17
N HIS A 37 -21.53 -20.58 9.98
CA HIS A 37 -21.85 -21.51 8.91
C HIS A 37 -23.32 -21.48 8.46
N MET A 38 -23.99 -20.34 8.62
CA MET A 38 -25.36 -20.17 8.14
C MET A 38 -25.35 -19.88 6.64
N ASP A 39 -26.19 -20.59 5.89
CA ASP A 39 -26.47 -20.37 4.47
C ASP A 39 -27.95 -19.96 4.38
N GLY A 40 -28.20 -18.65 4.34
CA GLY A 40 -29.50 -18.03 4.52
C GLY A 40 -30.36 -18.06 3.27
N ASP A 41 -29.75 -18.00 2.09
CA ASP A 41 -30.43 -18.04 0.79
C ASP A 41 -30.34 -19.40 0.08
N GLY A 42 -29.54 -20.33 0.61
CA GLY A 42 -29.50 -21.74 0.22
C GLY A 42 -28.70 -21.97 -1.05
N ASP A 43 -27.73 -21.12 -1.34
CA ASP A 43 -26.94 -21.11 -2.57
C ASP A 43 -25.66 -21.96 -2.47
N GLY A 44 -25.32 -22.42 -1.27
CA GLY A 44 -24.16 -23.26 -0.98
C GLY A 44 -22.99 -22.53 -0.32
N MET A 45 -23.01 -21.20 -0.26
CA MET A 45 -22.03 -20.38 0.44
C MET A 45 -22.58 -19.96 1.82
N TRP A 46 -21.68 -19.64 2.76
CA TRP A 46 -22.11 -19.15 4.07
C TRP A 46 -22.30 -17.63 4.05
N ASP A 47 -23.41 -17.14 4.60
CA ASP A 47 -23.80 -15.72 4.73
C ASP A 47 -22.64 -14.83 5.22
N ASP A 48 -21.81 -15.40 6.08
CA ASP A 48 -20.77 -14.70 6.79
C ASP A 48 -19.44 -14.70 6.01
N TRP A 49 -19.16 -15.73 5.23
CA TRP A 49 -18.11 -15.74 4.22
C TRP A 49 -18.44 -14.74 3.10
N GLU A 50 -19.64 -14.81 2.56
CA GLU A 50 -20.16 -13.86 1.57
C GLU A 50 -20.07 -12.41 2.04
N GLN A 51 -20.46 -12.14 3.29
CA GLN A 51 -20.36 -10.81 3.88
C GLN A 51 -18.92 -10.32 4.02
N CYS A 52 -17.97 -11.21 4.29
CA CYS A 52 -16.57 -10.88 4.45
C CYS A 52 -15.97 -10.36 3.14
N TYR A 53 -16.26 -11.05 2.03
CA TYR A 53 -15.77 -10.71 0.70
C TYR A 53 -16.69 -9.74 -0.06
N GLY A 54 -17.93 -9.54 0.41
CA GLY A 54 -18.89 -8.65 -0.25
C GLY A 54 -19.43 -9.22 -1.57
N ILE A 55 -19.43 -10.54 -1.69
CA ILE A 55 -19.91 -11.32 -2.83
C ILE A 55 -21.21 -12.05 -2.46
N GLN A 56 -22.01 -12.39 -3.47
CA GLN A 56 -23.36 -12.96 -3.29
C GLN A 56 -23.76 -13.96 -4.40
N ASP A 57 -22.90 -14.18 -5.38
CA ASP A 57 -23.22 -15.01 -6.55
C ASP A 57 -22.21 -16.17 -6.58
N PRO A 58 -22.66 -17.42 -6.32
CA PRO A 58 -21.76 -18.57 -6.25
C PRO A 58 -21.16 -18.93 -7.61
N GLU A 59 -21.82 -18.53 -8.71
CA GLU A 59 -21.35 -18.76 -10.07
C GLU A 59 -20.62 -17.56 -10.67
N ALA A 60 -20.50 -16.45 -9.93
CA ALA A 60 -19.61 -15.37 -10.30
C ALA A 60 -18.15 -15.77 -10.08
N ASP A 61 -17.29 -15.05 -10.79
CA ASP A 61 -15.83 -15.12 -10.74
C ASP A 61 -15.46 -13.64 -10.54
N ASP A 62 -15.24 -13.24 -9.29
CA ASP A 62 -15.15 -11.83 -8.91
C ASP A 62 -13.74 -11.25 -9.12
N ASP A 63 -12.72 -12.10 -9.14
CA ASP A 63 -11.32 -11.76 -9.38
C ASP A 63 -10.84 -12.07 -10.82
N TRP A 64 -11.66 -12.78 -11.60
CA TRP A 64 -11.51 -13.11 -13.03
C TRP A 64 -10.46 -14.16 -13.33
N ASP A 65 -10.15 -15.02 -12.36
CA ASP A 65 -9.08 -16.00 -12.45
C ASP A 65 -9.51 -17.33 -13.10
N GLY A 66 -10.83 -17.49 -13.32
CA GLY A 66 -11.47 -18.66 -13.91
C GLY A 66 -12.01 -19.67 -12.90
N LEU A 67 -11.91 -19.40 -11.60
CA LEU A 67 -12.48 -20.17 -10.50
C LEU A 67 -13.73 -19.46 -9.95
N PRO A 68 -14.92 -20.06 -10.02
CA PRO A 68 -16.12 -19.43 -9.46
C PRO A 68 -16.08 -19.39 -7.92
N ASN A 69 -16.67 -18.35 -7.34
CA ASN A 69 -16.74 -18.10 -5.89
C ASN A 69 -17.13 -19.33 -5.06
N LEU A 70 -18.09 -20.14 -5.53
CA LEU A 70 -18.48 -21.37 -4.83
C LEU A 70 -17.36 -22.39 -4.76
N GLN A 71 -16.60 -22.54 -5.84
CA GLN A 71 -15.50 -23.50 -5.91
C GLN A 71 -14.35 -23.07 -5.01
N GLU A 72 -14.09 -21.77 -4.94
CA GLU A 72 -13.14 -21.16 -4.01
C GLU A 72 -13.53 -21.42 -2.56
N PHE A 73 -14.80 -21.16 -2.22
CA PHE A 73 -15.35 -21.49 -0.92
C PHE A 73 -15.20 -22.98 -0.56
N GLU A 74 -15.46 -23.88 -1.51
CA GLU A 74 -15.38 -25.33 -1.31
C GLU A 74 -13.95 -25.85 -1.04
N LEU A 75 -12.91 -25.17 -1.56
CA LEU A 75 -11.50 -25.50 -1.26
C LEU A 75 -11.19 -25.42 0.25
N GLY A 76 -11.94 -24.58 1.00
CA GLY A 76 -11.72 -24.30 2.42
C GLY A 76 -12.28 -25.30 3.43
N THR A 77 -12.80 -26.45 3.00
CA THR A 77 -13.49 -27.36 3.93
C THR A 77 -12.76 -28.71 4.09
N TRP A 78 -12.12 -28.94 5.25
CA TRP A 78 -12.73 -29.86 6.24
C TRP A 78 -12.02 -29.99 7.61
N VAL A 79 -10.73 -29.64 7.80
CA VAL A 79 -10.05 -29.77 9.12
C VAL A 79 -8.85 -28.83 9.24
N GLY A 80 -9.04 -27.56 9.59
CA GLY A 80 -7.88 -26.65 9.77
C GLY A 80 -8.24 -25.18 9.74
N ASP A 81 -7.21 -24.36 9.91
CA ASP A 81 -7.15 -22.90 9.76
C ASP A 81 -7.20 -22.43 8.30
N ASP A 82 -7.20 -23.34 7.33
CA ASP A 82 -7.33 -23.02 5.90
C ASP A 82 -8.77 -22.59 5.59
N GLN A 83 -8.92 -21.30 5.30
CA GLN A 83 -10.01 -20.80 4.48
C GLN A 83 -9.72 -21.25 3.04
N GLY A 84 -10.71 -21.37 2.16
CA GLY A 84 -10.46 -21.69 0.74
C GLY A 84 -9.63 -20.62 0.04
N SER A 85 -9.55 -20.66 -1.29
CA SER A 85 -8.97 -19.52 -2.02
C SER A 85 -9.78 -18.23 -1.75
N ASP A 86 -9.12 -17.09 -1.91
CA ASP A 86 -9.72 -15.78 -1.71
C ASP A 86 -10.43 -15.32 -3.00
N PRO A 87 -11.76 -15.19 -3.01
CA PRO A 87 -12.56 -14.86 -4.19
C PRO A 87 -12.37 -13.44 -4.74
N LEU A 88 -11.49 -12.67 -4.11
CA LEU A 88 -11.07 -11.34 -4.55
C LEU A 88 -9.58 -11.29 -4.91
N ASP A 89 -8.86 -12.40 -4.81
CA ASP A 89 -7.43 -12.49 -5.08
C ASP A 89 -7.12 -13.63 -6.06
N PRO A 90 -6.80 -13.31 -7.33
CA PRO A 90 -6.65 -14.32 -8.38
C PRO A 90 -5.43 -15.23 -8.23
N ASP A 91 -4.64 -15.14 -7.17
CA ASP A 91 -3.45 -15.95 -6.82
C ASP A 91 -3.30 -15.93 -5.29
N THR A 92 -4.05 -16.79 -4.60
CA THR A 92 -4.22 -16.74 -3.14
C THR A 92 -2.91 -16.96 -2.38
N ASP A 93 -2.01 -17.78 -2.90
CA ASP A 93 -0.73 -18.11 -2.24
C ASP A 93 0.48 -17.29 -2.73
N ASP A 94 0.24 -16.35 -3.65
CA ASP A 94 1.18 -15.35 -4.15
C ASP A 94 2.38 -15.94 -4.95
N ASP A 95 2.24 -17.16 -5.48
CA ASP A 95 3.32 -17.89 -6.14
C ASP A 95 3.50 -17.54 -7.64
N GLY A 96 2.50 -16.84 -8.19
CA GLY A 96 2.41 -16.36 -9.56
C GLY A 96 1.49 -17.18 -10.46
N PHE A 97 0.90 -18.29 -10.04
CA PHE A 97 -0.15 -19.02 -10.75
C PHE A 97 -1.52 -18.63 -10.21
N SER A 98 -2.56 -18.70 -11.03
CA SER A 98 -3.91 -18.34 -10.55
C SER A 98 -4.65 -19.53 -9.96
N ASP A 99 -5.50 -19.31 -8.97
CA ASP A 99 -6.21 -20.37 -8.26
C ASP A 99 -7.03 -21.26 -9.22
N GLY A 100 -7.66 -20.64 -10.21
CA GLY A 100 -8.38 -21.31 -11.30
C GLY A 100 -7.49 -22.11 -12.23
N LEU A 101 -6.28 -21.63 -12.55
CA LEU A 101 -5.30 -22.36 -13.36
C LEU A 101 -4.74 -23.56 -12.58
N GLU A 102 -4.45 -23.34 -11.32
CA GLU A 102 -3.94 -24.34 -10.39
C GLU A 102 -4.93 -25.47 -10.19
N THR A 103 -6.18 -25.12 -9.89
CA THR A 103 -7.29 -26.07 -9.79
C THR A 103 -7.48 -26.82 -11.11
N PHE A 104 -7.35 -26.14 -12.26
CA PHE A 104 -7.45 -26.77 -13.58
C PHE A 104 -6.33 -27.79 -13.85
N CYS A 105 -5.10 -27.50 -13.41
CA CYS A 105 -3.95 -28.38 -13.61
C CYS A 105 -3.76 -29.39 -12.46
N GLY A 106 -4.51 -29.25 -11.36
CA GLY A 106 -4.47 -30.10 -10.18
C GLY A 106 -3.36 -29.78 -9.18
N SER A 107 -2.81 -28.56 -9.19
CA SER A 107 -2.02 -28.03 -8.06
C SER A 107 -2.93 -27.51 -6.95
N ASP A 108 -2.34 -26.94 -5.89
CA ASP A 108 -3.03 -26.56 -4.67
C ASP A 108 -2.89 -25.04 -4.51
N PRO A 109 -3.97 -24.26 -4.66
CA PRO A 109 -3.93 -22.80 -4.66
C PRO A 109 -3.63 -22.16 -3.30
N LEU A 110 -3.43 -22.99 -2.27
CA LEU A 110 -3.08 -22.57 -0.91
C LEU A 110 -1.65 -22.97 -0.53
N ASP A 111 -0.90 -23.65 -1.43
CA ASP A 111 0.48 -24.07 -1.19
C ASP A 111 1.41 -23.46 -2.25
N PRO A 112 2.20 -22.42 -1.88
CA PRO A 112 3.06 -21.69 -2.83
C PRO A 112 4.28 -22.50 -3.30
N THR A 113 4.30 -23.80 -3.01
CA THR A 113 5.26 -24.79 -3.50
C THR A 113 4.63 -25.86 -4.40
N SER A 114 3.32 -25.81 -4.60
CA SER A 114 2.53 -26.59 -5.53
C SER A 114 2.34 -25.76 -6.79
N PHE A 115 2.68 -26.29 -7.98
CA PHE A 115 2.65 -25.48 -9.20
C PHE A 115 2.09 -26.26 -10.38
N CYS A 116 1.47 -25.54 -11.32
CA CYS A 116 1.27 -26.08 -12.66
C CYS A 116 2.61 -26.31 -13.37
N THR A 117 2.83 -27.56 -13.80
CA THR A 117 4.05 -27.97 -14.48
C THR A 117 3.86 -28.17 -15.98
N ASP A 118 4.92 -27.93 -16.75
CA ASP A 118 5.01 -28.33 -18.15
C ASP A 118 5.39 -29.82 -18.30
N ASP A 119 5.50 -30.31 -19.54
CA ASP A 119 5.89 -31.69 -19.85
C ASP A 119 7.27 -32.09 -19.26
N ASP A 120 8.11 -31.12 -18.88
CA ASP A 120 9.42 -31.32 -18.25
C ASP A 120 9.36 -31.23 -16.71
N GLU A 121 8.16 -31.25 -16.10
CA GLU A 121 7.91 -31.08 -14.67
C GLU A 121 8.42 -29.73 -14.10
N ARG A 122 8.59 -28.71 -14.94
CA ARG A 122 8.99 -27.37 -14.50
C ARG A 122 7.77 -26.46 -14.38
N PRO A 123 7.78 -25.46 -13.48
CA PRO A 123 6.73 -24.45 -13.43
C PRO A 123 6.60 -23.74 -14.79
N ALA A 124 5.39 -23.72 -15.34
CA ALA A 124 5.12 -23.15 -16.66
C ALA A 124 5.09 -21.60 -16.58
N PHE A 125 6.25 -20.95 -16.70
CA PHE A 125 6.38 -19.49 -16.54
C PHE A 125 5.44 -18.65 -17.45
N GLU A 126 5.11 -19.16 -18.64
CA GLU A 126 4.19 -18.48 -19.56
C GLU A 126 2.73 -18.48 -19.07
N LEU A 127 2.38 -19.39 -18.15
CA LEU A 127 1.05 -19.52 -17.56
C LEU A 127 0.88 -18.70 -16.27
N ARG A 128 1.97 -18.10 -15.75
CA ARG A 128 1.89 -17.23 -14.58
C ARG A 128 1.09 -15.96 -14.88
N LEU A 129 0.40 -15.45 -13.86
CA LEU A 129 -0.31 -14.18 -13.97
C LEU A 129 0.67 -13.04 -14.32
N PRO A 130 0.26 -12.10 -15.17
CA PRO A 130 1.02 -10.88 -15.39
C PRO A 130 1.03 -10.03 -14.11
N ARG A 131 2.20 -9.54 -13.74
CA ARG A 131 2.43 -8.71 -12.55
C ARG A 131 2.89 -7.31 -12.97
N LEU A 132 2.02 -6.33 -12.79
CA LEU A 132 2.31 -4.94 -13.11
C LEU A 132 3.20 -4.33 -12.02
N ALA A 133 4.38 -3.84 -12.41
CA ALA A 133 5.22 -3.04 -11.54
C ALA A 133 5.58 -1.69 -12.20
N VAL A 134 5.81 -0.68 -11.35
CA VAL A 134 6.21 0.66 -11.78
C VAL A 134 7.43 1.13 -10.99
N ASP A 135 8.34 1.83 -11.65
CA ASP A 135 9.49 2.46 -10.99
C ASP A 135 9.83 3.79 -11.67
N PRO A 136 9.92 4.93 -10.94
CA PRO A 136 9.66 5.08 -9.51
C PRO A 136 8.17 5.26 -9.18
N GLU A 137 7.79 4.92 -7.95
CA GLU A 137 6.43 5.14 -7.39
C GLU A 137 6.15 6.61 -6.99
N ARG A 138 7.18 7.48 -7.02
CA ARG A 138 7.03 8.91 -6.74
C ARG A 138 7.91 9.77 -7.65
N LEU A 139 7.29 10.79 -8.24
CA LEU A 139 7.97 11.82 -9.03
C LEU A 139 7.98 13.17 -8.29
N THR A 140 9.10 13.89 -8.38
CA THR A 140 9.22 15.24 -7.83
C THR A 140 9.74 16.20 -8.89
N PHE A 141 8.91 17.18 -9.24
CA PHE A 141 9.25 18.25 -10.16
C PHE A 141 9.49 19.56 -9.42
N ARG A 142 10.42 20.35 -9.94
CA ARG A 142 10.74 21.70 -9.46
C ARG A 142 10.90 22.62 -10.65
N THR A 143 10.25 23.77 -10.61
CA THR A 143 10.36 24.80 -11.66
C THR A 143 10.15 26.18 -11.08
N TYR A 144 10.58 27.21 -11.80
CA TYR A 144 10.36 28.61 -11.45
C TYR A 144 9.32 29.21 -12.39
N ALA A 145 8.47 30.12 -11.92
CA ALA A 145 7.34 30.66 -12.67
C ALA A 145 7.71 31.25 -14.04
N ALA A 146 8.90 31.83 -14.20
CA ALA A 146 9.36 32.40 -15.47
C ALA A 146 10.12 31.42 -16.40
N ASP A 147 10.50 30.23 -15.91
CA ASP A 147 11.24 29.25 -16.70
C ASP A 147 10.31 28.41 -17.60
N PRO A 148 10.83 27.79 -18.68
CA PRO A 148 10.14 26.67 -19.33
C PRO A 148 9.78 25.58 -18.30
N GLY A 149 8.73 24.81 -18.57
CA GLY A 149 8.34 23.68 -17.73
C GLY A 149 9.51 22.72 -17.48
N PRO A 150 9.54 22.01 -16.34
CA PRO A 150 10.60 21.07 -16.05
C PRO A 150 10.66 19.96 -17.11
N ALA A 151 11.84 19.36 -17.30
CA ALA A 151 11.96 18.19 -18.14
C ALA A 151 11.05 17.06 -17.63
N GLY A 152 10.46 16.30 -18.56
CA GLY A 152 9.65 15.14 -18.20
C GLY A 152 10.49 14.10 -17.46
N GLN A 153 9.84 13.38 -16.54
CA GLN A 153 10.43 12.25 -15.83
C GLN A 153 9.80 10.96 -16.33
N PHE A 154 10.55 9.86 -16.27
CA PHE A 154 10.13 8.58 -16.80
C PHE A 154 9.70 7.65 -15.67
N ILE A 155 8.59 6.95 -15.87
CA ILE A 155 8.14 5.82 -15.08
C ILE A 155 8.35 4.59 -15.94
N ALA A 156 9.25 3.70 -15.52
CA ALA A 156 9.37 2.37 -16.10
C ALA A 156 8.11 1.57 -15.75
N VAL A 157 7.57 0.85 -16.72
CA VAL A 157 6.44 -0.06 -16.52
C VAL A 157 6.89 -1.44 -16.95
N THR A 158 6.84 -2.39 -16.03
CA THR A 158 7.35 -3.74 -16.24
C THR A 158 6.26 -4.77 -15.96
N ASN A 159 6.29 -5.86 -16.73
CA ASN A 159 5.62 -7.10 -16.37
C ASN A 159 6.66 -7.99 -15.68
N GLU A 160 6.53 -8.16 -14.36
CA GLU A 160 7.43 -9.01 -13.55
C GLU A 160 6.95 -10.46 -13.48
N GLY A 161 5.72 -10.72 -13.92
CA GLY A 161 5.09 -12.03 -13.95
C GLY A 161 5.18 -12.71 -15.31
N GLY A 162 4.28 -13.65 -15.53
CA GLY A 162 4.12 -14.34 -16.80
C GLY A 162 3.21 -13.58 -17.78
N GLY A 163 2.75 -14.30 -18.80
CA GLY A 163 1.78 -13.77 -19.76
C GLY A 163 2.20 -12.50 -20.50
N THR A 164 1.19 -11.80 -21.02
CA THR A 164 1.35 -10.52 -21.73
C THR A 164 0.65 -9.41 -20.96
N LEU A 165 1.27 -8.23 -20.90
CA LEU A 165 0.69 -7.07 -20.23
C LEU A 165 0.58 -5.91 -21.23
N GLN A 166 -0.61 -5.35 -21.37
CA GLN A 166 -0.82 -4.12 -22.13
C GLN A 166 -1.02 -2.95 -21.15
N PRO A 167 0.01 -2.13 -20.91
CA PRO A 167 -0.10 -1.04 -19.95
C PRO A 167 -0.88 0.14 -20.51
N ALA A 168 -1.66 0.78 -19.64
CA ALA A 168 -2.33 2.05 -19.86
C ALA A 168 -2.07 2.98 -18.67
N ALA A 169 -2.23 4.28 -18.85
CA ALA A 169 -2.07 5.24 -17.76
C ALA A 169 -3.06 6.39 -17.86
N THR A 170 -3.52 6.82 -16.69
CA THR A 170 -4.45 7.93 -16.51
C THR A 170 -3.94 8.88 -15.44
N THR A 171 -4.49 10.09 -15.38
CA THR A 171 -4.18 11.06 -14.33
C THR A 171 -5.44 11.75 -13.83
N ASP A 172 -5.45 12.12 -12.56
CA ASP A 172 -6.54 12.84 -11.90
C ASP A 172 -6.49 14.36 -12.11
N VAL A 173 -5.37 14.89 -12.62
CA VAL A 173 -5.13 16.32 -12.76
C VAL A 173 -4.82 16.74 -14.20
N PRO A 174 -5.31 17.90 -14.66
CA PRO A 174 -5.15 18.33 -16.05
C PRO A 174 -3.76 18.92 -16.38
N TRP A 175 -2.92 19.18 -15.37
CA TRP A 175 -1.58 19.74 -15.57
C TRP A 175 -0.49 18.67 -15.75
N LEU A 176 -0.83 17.40 -15.63
CA LEU A 176 0.04 16.27 -15.99
C LEU A 176 -0.21 15.87 -17.44
N VAL A 177 0.87 15.64 -18.17
CA VAL A 177 0.84 15.20 -19.57
C VAL A 177 1.57 13.86 -19.67
N LEU A 178 0.86 12.82 -20.10
CA LEU A 178 1.40 11.46 -20.19
C LEU A 178 1.78 11.16 -21.64
N THR A 179 2.98 10.65 -21.85
CA THR A 179 3.46 10.17 -23.15
C THR A 179 3.91 8.72 -23.01
N PRO A 180 3.03 7.74 -23.31
CA PRO A 180 3.37 6.31 -23.24
C PRO A 180 4.45 5.93 -24.26
N SER A 181 5.28 4.96 -23.91
CA SER A 181 6.24 4.27 -24.77
C SER A 181 6.17 2.75 -24.53
N SER A 182 7.00 1.96 -25.23
CA SER A 182 7.02 0.50 -25.06
C SER A 182 7.43 0.05 -23.66
N ASP A 183 8.29 0.83 -23.01
CA ASP A 183 8.98 0.41 -21.78
C ASP A 183 8.49 1.21 -20.55
N GLY A 184 7.49 2.08 -20.73
CA GLY A 184 6.98 2.93 -19.67
C GLY A 184 6.26 4.18 -20.14
N ILE A 185 6.24 5.21 -19.28
CA ILE A 185 5.49 6.45 -19.49
C ILE A 185 6.38 7.64 -19.14
N THR A 186 6.52 8.58 -20.08
CA THR A 186 7.11 9.88 -19.77
C THR A 186 6.03 10.82 -19.24
N VAL A 187 6.22 11.32 -18.01
CA VAL A 187 5.36 12.29 -17.35
C VAL A 187 5.93 13.69 -17.51
N GLY A 188 5.21 14.54 -18.24
CA GLY A 188 5.50 15.96 -18.41
C GLY A 188 4.57 16.85 -17.58
N ILE A 189 4.98 18.11 -17.42
CA ILE A 189 4.20 19.14 -16.73
C ILE A 189 3.71 20.18 -17.73
N ASP A 190 2.39 20.32 -17.85
CA ASP A 190 1.77 21.49 -18.47
C ASP A 190 1.66 22.62 -17.45
N LYS A 191 2.58 23.58 -17.55
CA LYS A 191 2.69 24.68 -16.60
C LYS A 191 1.67 25.81 -16.82
N ARG A 192 0.82 25.73 -17.86
CA ARG A 192 -0.10 26.82 -18.20
C ARG A 192 -1.06 27.11 -17.03
N GLY A 193 -1.04 28.36 -16.56
CA GLY A 193 -1.90 28.79 -15.45
C GLY A 193 -1.45 28.34 -14.06
N LEU A 194 -0.31 27.64 -13.93
CA LEU A 194 0.26 27.29 -12.63
C LEU A 194 1.09 28.46 -12.11
N GLY A 195 0.62 29.05 -11.01
CA GLY A 195 1.37 30.06 -10.25
C GLY A 195 2.33 29.42 -9.26
N ARG A 196 2.94 30.26 -8.41
CA ARG A 196 3.72 29.77 -7.28
C ARG A 196 2.87 28.88 -6.37
N GLY A 197 3.43 27.74 -5.97
CA GLY A 197 2.76 26.84 -5.05
C GLY A 197 3.33 25.42 -5.08
N HIS A 198 2.71 24.57 -4.25
CA HIS A 198 2.90 23.13 -4.27
C HIS A 198 1.62 22.49 -4.83
N TYR A 199 1.81 21.64 -5.83
CA TYR A 199 0.74 20.90 -6.51
C TYR A 199 0.98 19.40 -6.32
N GLN A 200 -0.12 18.66 -6.18
CA GLN A 200 -0.15 17.21 -6.02
C GLN A 200 -1.10 16.64 -7.06
N GLY A 201 -0.72 15.51 -7.63
CA GLY A 201 -1.53 14.73 -8.55
C GLY A 201 -1.02 13.31 -8.58
N THR A 202 -1.80 12.43 -9.18
CA THR A 202 -1.52 11.01 -9.25
C THR A 202 -1.59 10.55 -10.70
N VAL A 203 -0.62 9.74 -11.09
CA VAL A 203 -0.70 8.93 -12.31
C VAL A 203 -1.09 7.53 -11.88
N VAL A 204 -2.16 6.99 -12.44
CA VAL A 204 -2.56 5.60 -12.20
C VAL A 204 -2.20 4.78 -13.42
N VAL A 205 -1.27 3.85 -13.25
CA VAL A 205 -0.87 2.88 -14.28
C VAL A 205 -1.72 1.63 -14.11
N THR A 206 -2.35 1.18 -15.18
CA THR A 206 -3.14 -0.04 -15.21
C THR A 206 -2.57 -1.01 -16.24
N GLY A 207 -2.79 -2.30 -16.02
CA GLY A 207 -2.48 -3.36 -16.96
C GLY A 207 -3.76 -4.02 -17.43
N GLU A 208 -3.86 -4.25 -18.73
CA GLU A 208 -4.88 -5.13 -19.32
C GLU A 208 -4.20 -6.41 -19.82
N SER A 209 -4.89 -7.53 -19.65
CA SER A 209 -4.44 -8.82 -20.17
C SER A 209 -5.65 -9.73 -20.47
N GLY A 210 -5.39 -10.96 -20.92
CA GLY A 210 -6.43 -12.00 -21.04
C GLY A 210 -6.73 -12.75 -19.73
N TRP A 211 -5.96 -12.45 -18.68
CA TRP A 211 -6.01 -13.00 -17.31
C TRP A 211 -6.06 -11.85 -16.30
N PRO A 212 -6.33 -12.12 -15.01
CA PRO A 212 -6.15 -11.14 -13.96
C PRO A 212 -4.71 -10.59 -13.94
N VAL A 213 -4.55 -9.38 -13.42
CA VAL A 213 -3.25 -8.71 -13.36
C VAL A 213 -2.90 -8.45 -11.91
N GLN A 214 -1.83 -9.08 -11.42
CA GLN A 214 -1.33 -8.84 -10.08
C GLN A 214 -0.77 -7.43 -9.95
N GLY A 215 -1.05 -6.78 -8.82
CA GLY A 215 -0.64 -5.41 -8.58
C GLY A 215 -1.23 -4.41 -9.59
N ASN A 216 -2.39 -4.69 -10.18
CA ASN A 216 -3.02 -3.74 -11.10
C ASN A 216 -3.35 -2.40 -10.40
N ARG A 217 -3.50 -1.32 -11.19
CA ARG A 217 -3.78 0.05 -10.72
C ARG A 217 -2.69 0.60 -9.79
N GLN A 218 -1.44 0.58 -10.24
CA GLN A 218 -0.30 1.18 -9.54
C GLN A 218 -0.40 2.72 -9.50
N PRO A 219 -0.57 3.35 -8.33
CA PRO A 219 -0.55 4.80 -8.20
C PRO A 219 0.89 5.33 -8.08
N VAL A 220 1.22 6.31 -8.92
CA VAL A 220 2.49 7.05 -8.84
C VAL A 220 2.20 8.48 -8.39
N GLU A 221 2.72 8.84 -7.22
CA GLU A 221 2.53 10.16 -6.64
C GLU A 221 3.40 11.22 -7.36
N VAL A 222 2.80 12.35 -7.71
CA VAL A 222 3.52 13.46 -8.37
C VAL A 222 3.44 14.74 -7.56
N HIS A 223 4.60 15.22 -7.13
CA HIS A 223 4.75 16.50 -6.45
C HIS A 223 5.40 17.52 -7.38
N LEU A 224 4.77 18.68 -7.54
CA LEU A 224 5.32 19.82 -8.30
C LEU A 224 5.47 21.04 -7.38
N TRP A 225 6.68 21.57 -7.31
CA TRP A 225 6.96 22.85 -6.68
C TRP A 225 7.24 23.93 -7.72
N VAL A 226 6.44 25.00 -7.68
CA VAL A 226 6.62 26.19 -8.51
C VAL A 226 7.07 27.35 -7.63
N TYR A 227 8.30 27.82 -7.87
CA TYR A 227 8.90 28.96 -7.19
C TYR A 227 8.65 30.26 -7.95
N ASP A 228 8.80 31.41 -7.28
CA ASP A 228 8.75 32.73 -7.95
C ASP A 228 10.03 32.97 -8.77
N GLY A 229 9.97 33.83 -9.80
CA GLY A 229 11.17 34.25 -10.55
C GLY A 229 11.64 33.23 -11.61
N SER A 230 12.96 33.17 -11.84
CA SER A 230 13.63 32.21 -12.73
C SER A 230 14.85 31.61 -12.05
N LYS A 231 15.24 30.38 -12.43
CA LYS A 231 16.44 29.72 -11.88
C LYS A 231 17.70 30.59 -12.02
N LEU A 232 17.81 31.29 -13.15
CA LEU A 232 18.95 32.16 -13.44
C LEU A 232 18.99 33.43 -12.59
N GLN A 233 17.85 33.92 -12.07
CA GLN A 233 17.83 35.07 -11.17
C GLN A 233 18.27 34.68 -9.75
N ASP A 234 17.87 33.51 -9.26
CA ASP A 234 18.27 33.02 -7.94
C ASP A 234 19.78 32.69 -7.89
N GLU A 235 20.33 32.07 -8.94
CA GLU A 235 21.78 31.81 -9.05
C GLU A 235 22.62 33.07 -9.28
N ALA A 236 22.01 34.18 -9.74
CA ALA A 236 22.69 35.45 -10.00
C ALA A 236 22.74 36.39 -8.78
N THR A 237 22.21 35.99 -7.62
CA THR A 237 22.34 36.78 -6.39
C THR A 237 23.80 36.81 -5.96
N PRO A 238 24.52 37.95 -6.02
CA PRO A 238 25.93 37.98 -5.69
C PRO A 238 26.12 37.76 -4.19
N THR A 239 26.94 36.78 -3.83
CA THR A 239 27.56 36.66 -2.50
C THR A 239 28.18 38.00 -2.15
N THR A 240 27.57 38.72 -1.20
CA THR A 240 28.17 39.93 -0.62
C THR A 240 29.51 39.51 -0.01
N THR A 241 30.59 39.93 -0.65
CA THR A 241 31.94 39.83 -0.10
C THR A 241 32.02 40.75 1.12
N PRO A 242 32.35 40.26 2.32
CA PRO A 242 32.56 41.17 3.44
C PRO A 242 33.85 41.96 3.19
N THR A 243 33.73 43.29 3.15
CA THR A 243 34.86 44.22 3.25
C THR A 243 35.36 44.22 4.70
N PRO A 244 36.64 43.90 4.99
CA PRO A 244 37.18 44.13 6.32
C PRO A 244 37.82 45.51 6.38
N ASP A 245 37.10 46.48 6.94
CA ASP A 245 37.68 47.72 7.47
C ASP A 245 38.11 47.51 8.92
N GLY A 246 39.35 47.90 9.21
CA GLY A 246 39.70 48.68 10.41
C GLY A 246 39.57 48.04 11.80
N ASP A 247 40.70 47.54 12.28
CA ASP A 247 41.11 47.35 13.68
C ASP A 247 40.47 48.30 14.72
N THR A 248 39.87 47.75 15.77
CA THR A 248 40.21 48.09 17.18
C THR A 248 39.79 46.97 18.13
N THR A 249 40.78 46.45 18.85
CA THR A 249 40.62 45.55 20.02
C THR A 249 40.20 46.36 21.27
N PRO A 250 39.39 45.78 22.18
CA PRO A 250 39.89 45.60 23.54
C PRO A 250 39.59 44.22 24.16
N THR A 251 40.33 43.98 25.24
CA THR A 251 40.77 42.72 25.84
C THR A 251 39.88 42.16 26.98
N ALA A 252 39.90 40.82 27.11
CA ALA A 252 39.67 39.94 28.29
C ALA A 252 38.22 39.76 28.83
N THR A 253 37.75 38.55 29.18
CA THR A 253 38.28 37.65 30.24
C THR A 253 37.76 36.20 30.11
N LEU A 254 38.50 35.23 30.67
CA LEU A 254 38.38 33.76 30.60
C LEU A 254 37.27 33.09 31.44
N SER A 255 36.71 32.00 30.86
CA SER A 255 36.34 30.65 31.43
C SER A 255 35.09 30.44 32.32
N PRO A 256 34.61 29.17 32.50
CA PRO A 256 34.25 28.10 31.54
C PRO A 256 32.80 27.55 31.74
N ASP A 257 32.32 26.72 30.81
CA ASP A 257 31.06 25.91 30.80
C ASP A 257 30.97 24.95 32.04
N PRO A 258 29.80 24.47 32.57
CA PRO A 258 28.79 23.69 31.83
C PRO A 258 27.30 23.78 32.30
N GLU A 259 26.45 23.01 31.59
CA GLU A 259 25.13 22.43 31.95
C GLU A 259 23.84 23.08 31.41
N ARG A 260 23.23 22.35 30.46
CA ARG A 260 21.85 22.49 30.03
C ARG A 260 20.92 21.73 30.97
N THR A 261 19.90 22.41 31.49
CA THR A 261 18.69 21.80 32.06
C THR A 261 17.59 21.76 30.99
N PRO A 262 16.87 20.65 30.80
CA PRO A 262 15.58 20.67 30.09
C PRO A 262 14.39 20.68 31.06
N THR A 263 13.46 21.56 30.71
CA THR A 263 12.17 21.86 31.33
C THR A 263 11.18 20.69 31.25
N THR A 264 10.40 20.48 32.31
CA THR A 264 9.34 19.49 32.45
C THR A 264 7.97 19.97 31.93
N THR A 265 7.12 19.06 31.47
CA THR A 265 5.65 19.25 31.32
C THR A 265 4.93 17.87 31.43
N PRO A 266 3.61 17.79 31.68
CA PRO A 266 3.03 17.37 32.95
C PRO A 266 2.44 15.95 32.93
N THR A 267 2.23 15.41 34.13
CA THR A 267 1.70 14.07 34.45
C THR A 267 0.21 13.89 34.13
N PRO A 268 -0.24 12.75 33.57
CA PRO A 268 -1.64 12.35 33.58
C PRO A 268 -1.99 11.39 34.75
N ASP A 269 -3.20 11.59 35.28
CA ASP A 269 -3.85 10.90 36.42
C ASP A 269 -4.30 9.46 36.05
N PRO A 270 -4.17 8.42 36.91
CA PRO A 270 -4.57 7.07 36.59
C PRO A 270 -5.89 6.67 37.27
N ALA A 271 -7.01 6.59 36.53
CA ALA A 271 -8.10 5.62 36.77
C ALA A 271 -9.30 5.85 35.84
N THR A 272 -9.26 5.33 34.61
CA THR A 272 -10.47 4.92 33.90
C THR A 272 -10.16 3.71 33.03
N THR A 273 -10.83 2.59 33.28
CA THR A 273 -10.86 1.42 32.39
C THR A 273 -11.47 1.85 31.05
N PRO A 274 -10.76 1.74 29.90
CA PRO A 274 -11.37 2.08 28.62
C PRO A 274 -12.31 0.95 28.20
N THR A 275 -13.59 1.25 28.09
CA THR A 275 -14.56 0.46 27.33
C THR A 275 -14.57 1.00 25.91
N ALA A 276 -14.04 0.24 24.96
CA ALA A 276 -14.15 0.58 23.54
C ALA A 276 -15.52 0.12 23.02
N THR A 277 -16.26 1.02 22.39
CA THR A 277 -17.50 0.70 21.66
C THR A 277 -17.24 1.01 20.19
N LEU A 278 -17.53 0.05 19.30
CA LEU A 278 -17.17 0.10 17.88
C LEU A 278 -18.21 0.86 17.04
N PRO A 279 -17.79 1.63 16.02
CA PRO A 279 -18.69 2.18 15.01
C PRO A 279 -19.10 1.10 13.99
N PRO A 280 -20.25 1.27 13.29
CA PRO A 280 -20.70 0.33 12.26
C PRO A 280 -19.99 0.62 10.93
N GLY A 281 -19.19 -0.32 10.44
CA GLY A 281 -18.59 -0.28 9.11
C GLY A 281 -17.44 -1.27 9.00
N GLY A 282 -17.56 -2.23 8.09
CA GLY A 282 -16.52 -3.22 7.78
C GLY A 282 -15.21 -2.52 7.42
N GLY A 283 -14.16 -2.91 8.13
CA GLY A 283 -12.84 -2.35 8.00
C GLY A 283 -11.92 -3.04 9.00
N ASP A 284 -10.74 -3.42 8.53
CA ASP A 284 -9.72 -4.14 9.27
C ASP A 284 -9.44 -3.43 10.62
N LEU A 285 -9.84 -4.04 11.73
CA LEU A 285 -9.87 -3.39 13.03
C LEU A 285 -8.69 -3.85 13.89
N MET A 286 -7.69 -2.98 14.03
CA MET A 286 -6.57 -3.20 14.95
C MET A 286 -6.99 -2.97 16.41
N VAL A 287 -7.09 -4.07 17.17
CA VAL A 287 -7.43 -4.03 18.60
C VAL A 287 -6.18 -4.12 19.45
N TYR A 288 -5.82 -3.03 20.16
CA TYR A 288 -4.67 -2.99 21.06
C TYR A 288 -4.96 -3.68 22.40
N LEU A 289 -4.19 -4.73 22.72
CA LEU A 289 -4.27 -5.42 24.00
C LEU A 289 -3.12 -5.00 24.93
N PRO A 290 -3.37 -4.19 25.98
CA PRO A 290 -2.36 -3.97 27.02
C PRO A 290 -2.26 -5.23 27.92
N LEU A 291 -1.18 -5.97 27.76
CA LEU A 291 -0.85 -7.10 28.65
C LEU A 291 -0.31 -6.59 29.99
N ILE A 292 -1.19 -6.46 30.98
CA ILE A 292 -0.80 -6.19 32.37
C ILE A 292 -0.43 -7.53 33.02
N ARG A 293 0.87 -7.83 33.18
CA ARG A 293 1.29 -8.90 34.10
C ARG A 293 0.88 -8.49 35.51
N ARG A 294 0.04 -9.29 36.16
CA ARG A 294 -0.06 -9.29 37.62
C ARG A 294 1.07 -10.17 38.15
N GLU A 295 2.02 -9.57 38.86
CA GLU A 295 2.97 -10.27 39.72
C GLU A 295 2.24 -10.99 40.87
#